data_AF-A0A2V6Q4J6-F1
#
_entry.id   AF-A0A2V6Q4J6-F1
#
_cell.length_a   1.000
_cell.length_b   1.000
_cell.length_c   1.000
_cell.angle_alpha   90.00
_cell.angle_beta   90.00
_cell.angle_gamma   90.00
#
_symmetry.space_group_name_H-M   'P 1'
#
loop_
_entity.id
_entity.type
_entity.pdbx_description
1 polymer ?
#
loop_
_entity_poly.entity_id
_entity_poly.type
_entity_poly.pdbx_seq_one_letter_code
_entity_poly.pdbx_strand_id
1 'polypeptide(L)' 'MNTPKPFTIEVDNRVLVDLRVRLARVRWPDEPPDSGWRFGTDLGYMRELVDYWREKYDWRTHENRLN' A
#
# COMPACT_ATOMS: atom_id res chain seq x y z
N MET A 1 3.22 25.16 30.82
CA MET A 1 2.22 24.37 30.05
C MET A 1 2.80 24.16 28.66
N ASN A 2 2.74 22.94 28.11
CA ASN A 2 3.28 22.67 26.77
C ASN A 2 2.22 23.03 25.72
N THR A 3 2.52 23.97 24.83
CA THR A 3 1.61 24.35 23.74
C THR A 3 1.63 23.25 22.66
N PRO A 4 0.47 22.70 22.26
CA PRO A 4 0.42 21.74 21.15
C PRO A 4 0.94 22.40 19.87
N LYS A 5 1.74 21.64 19.10
CA LYS A 5 2.30 22.10 17.83
C LYS A 5 1.50 21.50 16.68
N PRO A 6 1.16 22.30 15.65
CA PRO A 6 0.57 21.77 14.42
C PRO A 6 1.47 20.70 13.79
N PHE A 7 0.85 19.73 13.13
CA PHE A 7 1.52 18.67 12.40
C PHE A 7 0.96 18.61 10.99
N THR A 8 1.84 18.42 10.02
CA THR A 8 1.50 18.24 8.62
C THR A 8 2.17 16.95 8.14
N ILE A 9 1.39 16.08 7.53
CA ILE A 9 1.87 14.88 6.85
C ILE A 9 2.54 15.33 5.56
N GLU A 10 3.84 15.08 5.46
CA GLU A 10 4.63 15.37 4.27
C GLU A 10 5.54 14.18 3.98
N VAL A 11 5.03 13.23 3.18
CA VAL A 11 5.79 12.05 2.78
C VAL A 11 6.67 12.40 1.58
N ASP A 12 7.97 12.18 1.70
CA ASP A 12 8.94 12.41 0.62
C ASP A 12 8.62 11.54 -0.61
N ASN A 13 8.71 12.11 -1.80
CA ASN A 13 8.53 11.40 -3.08
C ASN A 13 9.39 10.12 -3.18
N ARG A 14 10.58 10.11 -2.58
CA ARG A 14 11.46 8.93 -2.55
C ARG A 14 10.81 7.72 -1.87
N VAL A 15 9.98 7.94 -0.86
CA VAL A 15 9.23 6.87 -0.18
C VAL A 15 8.17 6.28 -1.12
N LEU A 16 7.47 7.13 -1.87
CA LEU A 16 6.45 6.69 -2.83
C LEU A 16 7.06 5.94 -4.01
N VAL A 17 8.22 6.39 -4.49
CA VAL A 17 8.99 5.68 -5.54
C VAL A 17 9.48 4.33 -5.02
N ASP A 18 10.06 4.28 -3.81
CA ASP A 18 10.51 3.03 -3.19
C ASP A 18 9.35 2.04 -3.00
N LEU A 19 8.19 2.51 -2.55
CA LEU A 19 6.97 1.70 -2.42
C LEU A 19 6.63 1.02 -3.75
N ARG A 20 6.56 1.77 -4.85
CA ARG A 20 6.25 1.22 -6.19
C ARG A 20 7.27 0.17 -6.62
N VAL A 21 8.55 0.41 -6.39
CA VAL A 21 9.63 -0.55 -6.71
C VAL A 21 9.47 -1.84 -5.91
N ARG A 22 9.13 -1.77 -4.62
CA ARG A 22 8.93 -2.96 -3.77
C ARG A 22 7.70 -3.76 -4.21
N LEU A 23 6.59 -3.09 -4.47
CA LEU A 23 5.37 -3.72 -4.98
C LEU A 23 5.60 -4.41 -6.33
N ALA A 24 6.42 -3.83 -7.21
CA ALA A 24 6.79 -4.45 -8.49
C ALA A 24 7.70 -5.69 -8.35
N ARG A 25 8.31 -5.92 -7.19
CA ARG A 25 9.26 -7.01 -6.92
C ARG A 25 8.71 -8.10 -6.01
N VAL A 26 7.39 -8.10 -5.78
CA VAL A 26 6.74 -9.10 -4.92
C VAL A 26 7.01 -10.50 -5.48
N ARG A 27 7.48 -11.39 -4.59
CA ARG A 27 7.57 -12.83 -4.83
C ARG A 27 6.32 -13.46 -4.27
N TRP A 28 5.59 -14.14 -5.12
CA TRP A 28 4.30 -14.71 -4.76
C TRP A 28 4.47 -16.15 -4.27
N PRO A 29 3.78 -16.53 -3.18
CA PRO A 29 3.73 -17.93 -2.76
C PRO A 29 2.85 -18.75 -3.72
N ASP A 30 3.00 -20.07 -3.66
CA ASP A 30 2.03 -20.99 -4.24
C ASP A 30 0.77 -21.05 -3.36
N GLU A 31 -0.37 -21.33 -3.98
CA GLU A 31 -1.66 -21.45 -3.31
C GLU A 31 -2.35 -22.76 -3.70
N PRO A 32 -2.90 -23.55 -2.75
CA PRO A 32 -3.64 -24.76 -3.08
C PRO A 32 -4.86 -24.45 -3.96
N PRO A 33 -5.23 -25.35 -4.90
CA PRO A 33 -6.41 -25.16 -5.73
C PRO A 33 -7.67 -24.91 -4.89
N ASP A 34 -8.47 -23.95 -5.34
CA ASP A 34 -9.75 -23.56 -4.72
C ASP A 34 -9.64 -23.12 -3.24
N SER A 35 -8.46 -22.81 -2.69
CA SER A 35 -8.34 -22.48 -1.26
C SER A 35 -9.14 -21.26 -0.86
N GLY A 36 -9.20 -20.24 -1.73
CA GLY A 36 -9.77 -18.94 -1.39
C GLY A 36 -9.18 -18.41 -0.08
N TRP A 37 -10.04 -17.84 0.77
CA TRP A 37 -9.66 -17.27 2.06
C TRP A 37 -9.44 -18.28 3.20
N ARG A 38 -9.51 -19.60 2.92
CA ARG A 38 -9.50 -20.63 3.98
C ARG A 38 -8.21 -20.66 4.81
N PHE A 39 -7.10 -20.22 4.25
CA PHE A 39 -5.78 -20.27 4.89
C PHE A 39 -5.16 -18.88 5.08
N GLY A 40 -5.98 -17.84 5.09
CA GLY A 40 -5.53 -16.45 5.17
C GLY A 40 -5.94 -15.67 3.92
N THR A 41 -5.18 -14.63 3.61
CA THR A 41 -5.52 -13.78 2.45
C THR A 41 -5.42 -14.56 1.16
N ASP A 42 -6.50 -14.52 0.38
CA ASP A 42 -6.57 -15.06 -0.97
C ASP A 42 -5.48 -14.43 -1.86
N LEU A 43 -4.73 -15.29 -2.57
CA LEU A 43 -3.61 -14.83 -3.41
C LEU A 43 -4.07 -13.97 -4.58
N GLY A 44 -5.23 -14.28 -5.17
CA GLY A 44 -5.82 -13.51 -6.26
C GLY A 44 -6.13 -12.07 -5.83
N TYR A 45 -6.84 -11.93 -4.71
CA TYR A 45 -7.15 -10.64 -4.10
C TYR A 45 -5.88 -9.85 -3.76
N MET A 46 -4.85 -10.49 -3.17
CA MET A 46 -3.61 -9.79 -2.84
C MET A 46 -2.90 -9.26 -4.08
N ARG A 47 -2.92 -10.00 -5.20
CA ARG A 47 -2.37 -9.52 -6.48
C ARG A 47 -3.12 -8.29 -6.98
N GLU A 48 -4.44 -8.34 -6.99
CA GLU A 48 -5.27 -7.18 -7.38
C GLU A 48 -5.01 -5.96 -6.49
N LEU A 49 -4.86 -6.17 -5.18
CA LEU A 49 -4.55 -5.10 -4.24
C LEU A 49 -3.17 -4.50 -4.50
N VAL A 50 -2.15 -5.33 -4.72
CA VAL A 50 -0.79 -4.86 -5.05
C VAL A 50 -0.80 -4.07 -6.37
N ASP A 51 -1.51 -4.53 -7.39
CA ASP A 51 -1.64 -3.83 -8.67
C ASP A 51 -2.36 -2.48 -8.51
N TYR A 52 -3.43 -2.44 -7.73
CA TYR A 52 -4.13 -1.19 -7.41
C TYR A 52 -3.20 -0.19 -6.72
N TRP A 53 -2.47 -0.62 -5.69
CA TRP A 53 -1.54 0.25 -4.96
C TRP A 53 -0.39 0.75 -5.82
N ARG A 54 0.11 -0.10 -6.72
CA ARG A 54 1.24 0.24 -7.58
C ARG A 54 0.85 1.21 -8.68
N GLU A 55 -0.31 1.01 -9.31
CA GLU A 55 -0.67 1.66 -10.58
C GLU A 55 -1.81 2.68 -10.46
N LYS A 56 -2.68 2.57 -9.46
CA LYS A 56 -3.93 3.36 -9.39
C LYS A 56 -4.03 4.22 -8.13
N TYR A 57 -3.43 3.81 -7.03
CA TYR A 57 -3.52 4.53 -5.77
C TYR A 57 -2.68 5.81 -5.80
N ASP A 58 -3.35 6.95 -5.63
CA ASP A 58 -2.70 8.26 -5.51
C ASP A 58 -2.62 8.69 -4.04
N TRP A 59 -1.41 8.59 -3.48
CA TRP A 59 -1.11 9.06 -2.13
C TRP A 59 -1.31 10.56 -1.97
N ARG A 60 -0.99 11.38 -2.99
CA ARG A 60 -1.03 12.85 -2.85
C ARG A 60 -2.45 13.36 -2.67
N THR A 61 -3.41 12.75 -3.34
CA THR A 61 -4.84 13.01 -3.10
C THR A 61 -5.23 12.72 -1.64
N HIS A 62 -4.72 11.63 -1.06
CA HIS A 62 -5.05 11.23 0.31
C HIS A 62 -4.31 12.06 1.36
N GLU A 63 -3.04 12.37 1.14
CA GLU A 63 -2.24 13.24 1.99
C GLU A 63 -2.89 14.62 2.15
N ASN A 64 -3.39 15.19 1.06
CA ASN A 64 -4.15 16.45 1.10
C ASN A 64 -5.45 16.36 1.87
N ARG A 65 -6.09 15.18 1.95
CA ARG A 65 -7.33 14.98 2.71
C ARG A 65 -7.08 14.73 4.20
N LEU A 66 -5.90 14.22 4.54
CA LEU A 66 -5.52 13.90 5.92
C LEU A 66 -4.96 15.11 6.67
N ASN A 67 -4.35 16.05 5.95
CA ASN A 67 -3.96 17.37 6.44
C ASN A 67 -5.16 18.31 6.53
#